data_AF-A0A535A9S9-F1
#
_entry.id   AF-A0A535A9S9-F1
#
_cell.length_a   1.000
_cell.length_b   1.000
_cell.length_c   1.000
_cell.angle_alpha   90.00
_cell.angle_beta   90.00
_cell.angle_gamma   90.00
#
_symmetry.space_group_name_H-M   'P 1'
#
loop_
_entity.id
_entity.type
_entity.pdbx_description
1 polymer ?
#
loop_
_entity_poly.entity_id
_entity_poly.type
_entity_poly.pdbx_seq_one_letter_code
_entity_poly.pdbx_strand_id
1 'polypeptide(L)'
;NSEFAALTGTRSGCVSVWGAHDMAGNVWEWVGEWINAATACTSWDSAHGGDVSCMGIAPPATVPPGPGASELVSFDANLPGTIIRGGNYATGDRNGIFAVYGVVNPSNISRSTGFRCAN
;
A
#
# COMPACT_ATOMS: atom_id res chain seq x y z
N ASN A 1 10.91 10.25 10.66
CA ASN A 1 10.13 10.36 11.90
C ASN A 1 8.68 10.13 11.53
N SER A 2 8.11 8.99 11.91
CA SER A 2 6.75 8.53 11.58
C SER A 2 5.72 9.14 12.56
N GLU A 3 5.76 10.45 12.75
CA GLU A 3 5.01 11.18 13.81
C GLU A 3 3.49 11.06 13.72
N PHE A 4 2.96 10.63 12.57
CA PHE A 4 1.53 10.38 12.34
C PHE A 4 1.12 8.91 12.50
N ALA A 5 2.09 8.00 12.68
CA ALA A 5 1.81 6.61 12.99
C ALA A 5 1.26 6.51 14.41
N ALA A 6 0.20 5.71 14.57
CA ALA A 6 -0.34 5.40 15.89
C ALA A 6 0.51 4.32 16.57
N LEU A 7 0.48 4.30 17.91
CA LEU A 7 1.05 3.20 18.67
C LEU A 7 0.30 1.91 18.33
N THR A 8 1.06 0.82 18.15
CA THR A 8 0.49 -0.48 17.76
C THR A 8 -0.62 -0.92 18.73
N GLY A 9 -1.74 -1.38 18.18
CA GLY A 9 -2.87 -1.91 18.94
C GLY A 9 -3.77 -0.85 19.60
N THR A 10 -3.47 0.45 19.47
CA THR A 10 -4.37 1.51 19.97
C THR A 10 -5.68 1.60 19.21
N ARG A 11 -5.75 1.05 17.98
CA ARG A 11 -6.96 0.94 17.18
C ARG A 11 -7.58 -0.45 17.36
N SER A 12 -8.50 -0.57 18.31
CA SER A 12 -9.15 -1.85 18.64
C SER A 12 -9.93 -2.50 17.49
N GLY A 13 -10.35 -1.72 16.49
CA GLY A 13 -10.99 -2.22 15.26
C GLY A 13 -10.00 -2.72 14.19
N CYS A 14 -8.70 -2.47 14.36
CA CYS A 14 -7.67 -2.82 13.39
C CYS A 14 -6.90 -4.07 13.87
N VAL A 15 -7.63 -5.15 14.15
CA VAL A 15 -7.06 -6.42 14.61
C VAL A 15 -7.55 -7.54 13.70
N SER A 16 -6.62 -8.31 13.14
CA SER A 16 -6.98 -9.46 12.33
C SER A 16 -7.57 -10.58 13.18
N VAL A 17 -8.21 -11.55 12.53
CA VAL A 17 -8.70 -12.78 13.20
C VAL A 17 -7.60 -13.60 13.87
N TRP A 18 -6.34 -13.32 13.54
CA TRP A 18 -5.15 -13.96 14.11
C TRP A 18 -4.47 -13.10 15.19
N GLY A 19 -5.08 -11.99 15.60
CA GLY A 19 -4.54 -11.09 16.63
C GLY A 19 -3.46 -10.14 16.13
N ALA A 20 -3.21 -10.07 14.82
CA ALA A 20 -2.24 -9.12 14.28
C ALA A 20 -2.86 -7.71 14.23
N HIS A 21 -2.21 -6.77 14.91
CA HIS A 21 -2.64 -5.37 14.98
C HIS A 21 -2.14 -4.56 13.79
N ASP A 22 -2.96 -3.61 13.35
CA ASP A 22 -2.63 -2.56 12.38
C ASP A 22 -2.12 -3.09 11.03
N MET A 23 -2.67 -4.22 10.56
CA MET A 23 -2.40 -4.72 9.21
C MET A 23 -3.06 -3.87 8.10
N ALA A 24 -4.00 -3.01 8.47
CA ALA A 24 -4.67 -2.06 7.59
C ALA A 24 -4.52 -0.64 8.17
N GLY A 25 -3.90 0.25 7.40
CA GLY A 25 -3.52 1.59 7.82
C GLY A 25 -2.28 1.62 8.72
N ASN A 26 -2.13 2.71 9.46
CA ASN A 26 -0.92 3.05 10.21
C ASN A 26 0.30 3.31 9.31
N VAL A 27 1.04 2.28 8.90
CA VAL A 27 2.15 2.39 7.97
C VAL A 27 2.05 1.29 6.93
N TRP A 28 2.47 1.62 5.71
CA TRP A 28 2.68 0.60 4.70
C TRP A 28 3.75 -0.38 5.16
N GLU A 29 3.55 -1.67 4.93
CA GLU A 29 4.51 -2.69 5.33
C GLU A 29 5.19 -3.32 4.11
N TRP A 30 6.53 -3.27 4.09
CA TRP A 30 7.35 -3.95 3.11
C TRP A 30 7.12 -5.47 3.09
N VAL A 31 7.06 -6.04 1.89
CA VAL A 31 7.00 -7.49 1.65
C VAL A 31 8.21 -7.95 0.86
N GLY A 32 8.68 -9.17 1.10
CA GLY A 32 9.80 -9.79 0.40
C GLY A 32 9.48 -10.30 -1.02
N GLU A 33 8.58 -9.64 -1.76
CA GLU A 33 8.13 -10.05 -3.09
C GLU A 33 8.18 -8.88 -4.09
N TRP A 34 8.55 -9.17 -5.34
CA TRP A 34 8.86 -8.17 -6.36
C TRP A 34 8.09 -8.49 -7.64
N ILE A 35 7.67 -7.45 -8.35
CA ILE A 35 6.97 -7.52 -9.64
C ILE A 35 7.60 -6.56 -10.64
N ASN A 36 7.16 -6.62 -11.90
CA ASN A 36 7.32 -5.46 -12.78
C ASN A 36 6.56 -4.29 -12.15
N ALA A 37 7.17 -3.10 -12.12
CA ALA A 37 6.54 -1.92 -11.55
C ALA A 37 5.13 -1.75 -12.13
N ALA A 38 4.12 -1.81 -11.27
CA ALA A 38 2.74 -1.65 -11.71
C ALA A 38 2.56 -0.26 -12.32
N THR A 39 1.71 -0.17 -13.34
CA THR A 39 1.40 1.11 -14.01
C THR A 39 -0.08 1.44 -13.92
N ALA A 40 -0.87 0.57 -13.29
CA ALA A 40 -2.27 0.78 -13.03
C ALA A 40 -2.68 0.31 -11.64
N CYS A 41 -3.73 0.95 -11.14
CA CYS A 41 -4.35 0.68 -9.87
C CYS A 41 -5.84 0.40 -10.07
N THR A 42 -6.37 -0.47 -9.21
CA THR A 42 -7.79 -0.75 -9.08
C THR A 42 -8.22 -0.32 -7.69
N SER A 43 -9.36 0.37 -7.60
CA SER A 43 -10.07 0.53 -6.33
C SER A 43 -11.07 -0.61 -6.23
N TRP A 44 -11.03 -1.33 -5.11
CA TRP A 44 -11.99 -2.38 -4.83
C TRP A 44 -13.36 -1.79 -4.55
N ASP A 45 -14.42 -2.56 -4.75
CA ASP A 45 -15.77 -2.11 -4.42
C ASP A 45 -15.96 -2.00 -2.89
N SER A 46 -17.10 -1.44 -2.47
CA SER A 46 -17.42 -1.26 -1.04
C SER A 46 -17.60 -2.59 -0.29
N ALA A 47 -17.94 -3.68 -0.97
CA ALA A 47 -18.03 -5.00 -0.34
C ALA A 47 -16.64 -5.56 0.01
N HIS A 48 -15.59 -5.06 -0.64
CA HIS A 48 -14.19 -5.38 -0.41
C HIS A 48 -13.42 -4.23 0.26
N GLY A 49 -14.11 -3.30 0.91
CA GLY A 49 -13.49 -2.26 1.75
C GLY A 49 -13.13 -0.95 1.05
N GLY A 50 -13.20 -0.87 -0.29
CA GLY A 50 -12.77 0.33 -1.02
C GLY A 50 -11.25 0.48 -1.19
N ASP A 51 -10.50 -0.54 -0.77
CA ASP A 51 -9.03 -0.57 -0.77
C ASP A 51 -8.44 -0.26 -2.17
N VAL A 52 -7.22 0.26 -2.21
CA VAL A 52 -6.49 0.47 -3.48
C VAL A 52 -5.43 -0.61 -3.70
N SER A 53 -5.49 -1.26 -4.86
CA SER A 53 -4.52 -2.26 -5.33
C SER A 53 -3.84 -1.81 -6.61
N CYS A 54 -2.54 -1.50 -6.54
CA CYS A 54 -1.67 -1.19 -7.68
C CYS A 54 -0.77 -2.37 -7.99
N MET A 55 -1.33 -3.35 -8.71
CA MET A 55 -0.65 -4.58 -9.14
C MET A 55 -0.75 -4.79 -10.65
N GLY A 56 -1.49 -3.93 -11.36
CA GLY A 56 -1.81 -4.11 -12.77
C GLY A 56 -0.86 -3.35 -13.69
N ILE A 57 -0.87 -3.76 -14.95
CA ILE A 57 -0.35 -2.97 -16.06
C ILE A 57 -1.54 -2.23 -16.68
N ALA A 58 -1.38 -0.93 -16.99
CA ALA A 58 -2.43 -0.18 -17.66
C ALA A 58 -2.84 -0.88 -18.98
N PRO A 59 -4.14 -1.10 -19.25
CA PRO A 59 -4.58 -1.57 -20.55
C PRO A 59 -4.09 -0.60 -21.64
N PRO A 60 -3.83 -1.07 -22.88
CA PRO A 60 -3.51 -0.19 -23.99
C PRO A 60 -4.76 0.61 -24.43
N ALA A 61 -5.11 1.65 -23.67
CA ALA A 61 -6.08 2.68 -24.03
C ALA A 61 -5.81 3.94 -23.21
N THR A 62 -6.13 5.10 -23.79
CA THR A 62 -5.88 6.44 -23.25
C THR A 62 -6.32 6.55 -21.79
N VAL A 63 -5.34 6.65 -20.90
CA VAL A 63 -5.52 6.89 -19.46
C VAL A 63 -6.35 8.17 -19.28
N PRO A 64 -7.57 8.12 -18.71
CA PRO A 64 -8.18 9.31 -18.17
C PRO A 64 -7.26 9.82 -17.06
N PRO A 65 -7.00 11.13 -16.96
CA PRO A 65 -6.19 11.68 -15.87
C PRO A 65 -6.96 11.55 -14.56
N GLY A 66 -6.91 10.36 -13.96
CA GLY A 66 -7.23 10.15 -12.57
C GLY A 66 -5.96 10.34 -11.75
N PRO A 67 -6.03 10.82 -10.50
CA PRO A 67 -4.88 10.81 -9.62
C PRO A 67 -4.53 9.34 -9.36
N GLY A 68 -3.63 8.77 -10.17
CA GLY A 68 -2.88 7.59 -9.77
C GLY A 68 -2.33 7.93 -8.40
N ALA A 69 -2.74 7.19 -7.38
CA ALA A 69 -2.57 7.57 -5.98
C ALA A 69 -1.17 8.15 -5.79
N SER A 70 -1.06 9.47 -5.63
CA SER A 70 0.22 10.15 -5.40
C SER A 70 0.66 9.83 -3.99
N GLU A 71 1.06 8.59 -3.80
CA GLU A 71 1.92 8.16 -2.71
C GLU A 71 3.27 8.85 -2.90
N LEU A 72 3.86 9.33 -1.81
CA LEU A 72 5.22 9.90 -1.81
C LEU A 72 6.27 8.79 -1.90
N VAL A 73 6.11 7.90 -2.87
CA VAL A 73 7.08 6.84 -3.17
C VAL A 73 7.84 7.17 -4.44
N SER A 74 9.09 6.75 -4.50
CA SER A 74 9.90 6.85 -5.71
C SER A 74 9.40 5.85 -6.75
N PHE A 75 9.20 6.32 -7.97
CA PHE A 75 8.79 5.51 -9.11
C PHE A 75 9.78 5.68 -10.27
N ASP A 76 10.32 4.54 -10.73
CA ASP A 76 11.08 4.37 -11.94
C ASP A 76 10.60 3.08 -12.61
N ALA A 77 10.01 3.22 -13.79
CA ALA A 77 9.47 2.11 -14.56
C ALA A 77 10.55 1.14 -15.08
N ASN A 78 11.83 1.53 -15.00
CA ASN A 78 12.97 0.68 -15.38
C ASN A 78 13.49 -0.17 -14.21
N LEU A 79 12.97 0.04 -13.01
CA LEU A 79 13.31 -0.72 -11.81
C LEU A 79 12.15 -1.65 -11.42
N PRO A 80 12.42 -2.76 -10.72
CA PRO A 80 11.36 -3.62 -10.22
C PRO A 80 10.44 -2.86 -9.25
N GLY A 81 9.16 -3.21 -9.30
CA GLY A 81 8.15 -2.81 -8.33
C GLY A 81 8.20 -3.75 -7.14
N THR A 82 8.64 -3.24 -6.01
CA THR A 82 8.49 -3.91 -4.73
C THR A 82 7.11 -3.70 -4.16
N ILE A 83 6.65 -4.65 -3.34
CA ILE A 83 5.31 -4.62 -2.77
C ILE A 83 5.35 -4.06 -1.35
N ILE A 84 4.50 -3.06 -1.10
CA ILE A 84 4.08 -2.65 0.24
C ILE A 84 2.58 -2.89 0.42
N ARG A 85 2.13 -3.26 1.63
CA ARG A 85 0.72 -3.60 1.91
C ARG A 85 0.11 -2.87 3.10
N GLY A 86 -1.22 -2.85 3.14
CA GLY A 86 -2.03 -2.41 4.29
C GLY A 86 -2.45 -0.94 4.27
N GLY A 87 -1.65 -0.06 3.68
CA GLY A 87 -1.92 1.37 3.70
C GLY A 87 -1.21 2.11 4.84
N ASN A 88 -1.24 3.43 4.82
CA ASN A 88 -0.64 4.27 5.85
C ASN A 88 -1.65 5.24 6.52
N TYR A 89 -1.16 6.09 7.41
CA TYR A 89 -1.95 7.08 8.15
C TYR A 89 -2.58 8.19 7.28
N ALA A 90 -2.13 8.38 6.04
CA ALA A 90 -2.58 9.41 5.11
C ALA A 90 -3.46 8.87 3.97
N THR A 91 -3.57 7.56 3.80
CA THR A 91 -4.31 6.93 2.70
C THR A 91 -5.82 6.82 2.93
N GLY A 92 -6.28 6.98 4.18
CA GLY A 92 -7.71 7.03 4.52
C GLY A 92 -8.43 5.72 4.18
N ASP A 93 -9.59 5.84 3.53
CA ASP A 93 -10.45 4.70 3.14
C ASP A 93 -9.85 3.80 2.05
N ARG A 94 -8.65 4.13 1.55
CA ARG A 94 -7.90 3.28 0.60
C ARG A 94 -7.11 2.17 1.31
N ASN A 95 -7.09 2.19 2.64
CA ASN A 95 -6.45 1.20 3.50
C ASN A 95 -7.29 -0.06 3.60
N GLY A 96 -6.63 -1.21 3.75
CA GLY A 96 -7.33 -2.45 4.01
C GLY A 96 -6.52 -3.70 3.67
N ILE A 97 -7.18 -4.84 3.75
CA ILE A 97 -6.55 -6.15 3.55
C ILE A 97 -6.14 -6.39 2.09
N PHE A 98 -6.84 -5.74 1.16
CA PHE A 98 -6.57 -5.73 -0.28
C PHE A 98 -5.81 -4.47 -0.70
N ALA A 99 -5.33 -3.65 0.24
CA ALA A 99 -4.44 -2.55 -0.08
C ALA A 99 -3.05 -3.10 -0.42
N VAL A 100 -2.66 -3.00 -1.70
CA VAL A 100 -1.39 -3.49 -2.22
C VAL A 100 -0.80 -2.46 -3.16
N TYR A 101 0.46 -2.10 -2.97
CA TYR A 101 1.11 -1.07 -3.76
C TYR A 101 2.44 -1.60 -4.32
N GLY A 102 2.41 -2.05 -5.58
CA GLY A 102 3.52 -2.69 -6.29
C GLY A 102 4.27 -1.77 -7.25
N VAL A 103 4.26 -0.46 -7.00
CA VAL A 103 4.95 0.55 -7.84
C VAL A 103 6.23 1.08 -7.19
N VAL A 104 6.52 0.67 -5.97
CA VAL A 104 7.58 1.25 -5.14
C VAL A 104 8.92 0.70 -5.59
N ASN A 105 9.94 1.53 -5.78
CA ASN A 105 11.29 1.01 -6.00
C ASN A 105 11.95 0.57 -4.67
N PRO A 106 12.84 -0.45 -4.68
CA PRO A 106 13.46 -0.98 -3.46
C PRO A 106 14.26 0.05 -2.65
N SER A 107 14.74 1.12 -3.29
CA SER A 107 15.52 2.18 -2.64
C SER A 107 14.64 3.22 -1.94
N ASN A 108 13.31 3.09 -1.99
CA ASN A 108 12.42 4.06 -1.38
C ASN A 108 12.55 4.08 0.14
N ILE A 109 12.72 5.28 0.69
CA ILE A 109 12.70 5.52 2.12
C ILE A 109 11.58 6.53 2.38
N SER A 110 10.57 6.12 3.13
CA SER A 110 9.43 6.95 3.49
C SER A 110 9.18 6.91 5.00
N ARG A 111 8.61 8.00 5.53
CA ARG A 111 8.12 8.07 6.92
C ARG A 111 6.79 7.34 7.12
N SER A 112 6.15 6.90 6.05
CA SER A 112 4.88 6.18 6.06
C SER A 112 5.03 4.69 5.75
N THR A 113 6.28 4.21 5.63
CA THR A 113 6.58 2.81 5.33
C THR A 113 7.45 2.19 6.43
N GLY A 114 7.10 0.99 6.86
CA GLY A 114 7.80 0.17 7.84
C GLY A 114 7.85 -1.29 7.41
N PHE A 115 8.07 -2.18 8.36
CA PHE A 115 8.13 -3.62 8.10
C PHE A 115 7.50 -4.39 9.26
N ARG A 116 7.09 -5.61 8.95
CA ARG A 116 6.65 -6.60 9.93
C ARG A 116 7.42 -7.88 9.69
N CYS A 117 7.99 -8.45 10.74
CA CYS A 117 8.63 -9.75 10.67
C CYS A 117 7.59 -10.85 10.48
N ALA A 118 7.90 -11.84 9.66
CA ALA A 118 7.16 -13.08 9.53
C ALA A 118 8.15 -14.26 9.75
N ASN A 119 7.67 -15.34 10.35
CA ASN A 119 8.41 -16.59 10.57
C ASN A 119 7.92 -17.68 9.62
#